data_AF-A0A6L9J689-F1
#
_entry.id   AF-A0A6L9J689-F1
#
_cell.length_a   1.000
_cell.length_b   1.000
_cell.length_c   1.000
_cell.angle_alpha   90.00
_cell.angle_beta   90.00
_cell.angle_gamma   90.00
#
_symmetry.space_group_name_H-M   'P 1'
#
loop_
_entity.id
_entity.type
_entity.pdbx_description
1 polymer ?
#
loop_
_entity_poly.entity_id
_entity_poly.type
_entity_poly.pdbx_seq_one_letter_code
_entity_poly.pdbx_strand_id
1 'polypeptide(L)' 'GSQEVMDEIKAGTIQATVLQPVAQFGPLAVQQAHTYLTTGELPETEKISIDCILITPENVDDYFEFAPVE' A
#
# COMPACT_ATOMS: atom_id res chain seq x y z
N GLY A 1 3.53 5.00 5.18
CA GLY A 1 2.90 5.66 6.33
C GLY A 1 2.21 4.61 7.14
N SER A 2 2.53 4.50 8.43
CA SER A 2 1.76 3.69 9.38
C SER A 2 0.59 4.50 9.92
N GLN A 3 -0.34 3.84 10.61
CA GLN A 3 -1.43 4.51 11.31
C GLN A 3 -0.90 5.57 12.29
N GLU A 4 0.18 5.27 13.00
CA GLU A 4 0.83 6.21 13.93
C GLU A 4 1.27 7.50 13.22
N VAL A 5 1.82 7.38 12.00
CA VAL A 5 2.22 8.57 11.22
C VAL A 5 1.00 9.36 10.74
N MET A 6 -0.12 8.69 10.44
CA MET A 6 -1.37 9.37 10.11
C MET A 6 -1.93 10.13 11.32
N ASP A 7 -1.87 9.54 12.51
CA ASP A 7 -2.31 10.19 13.74
C ASP A 7 -1.46 11.43 14.07
N GLU A 8 -0.15 11.35 13.86
CA GLU A 8 0.77 12.50 13.99
C GLU A 8 0.56 13.58 12.90
N ILE A 9 0.13 13.19 11.70
CA ILE A 9 -0.31 14.17 10.66
C ILE A 9 -1.57 14.91 11.13
N LYS A 10 -2.53 14.20 11.73
CA LYS A 10 -3.74 14.81 12.33
C LYS A 10 -3.40 15.70 13.52
N ALA A 11 -2.39 15.33 14.32
CA ALA A 11 -1.88 16.13 15.42
C ALA A 11 -1.04 17.34 14.98
N GLY A 12 -0.67 17.43 13.69
CA GLY A 12 0.10 18.53 13.11
C GLY A 12 1.61 18.49 13.40
N THR A 13 2.13 17.36 13.90
CA THR A 13 3.56 17.16 14.19
C THR A 13 4.33 16.63 12.98
N ILE A 14 3.65 15.92 12.06
CA ILE A 14 4.18 15.46 10.77
C ILE A 14 3.41 16.15 9.63
N GLN A 15 4.10 16.57 8.58
CA GLN A 15 3.48 17.30 7.45
C GLN A 15 2.85 16.38 6.39
N ALA A 16 3.47 15.23 6.13
CA ALA A 16 3.00 14.28 5.13
C ALA A 16 3.69 12.91 5.31
N THR A 17 3.09 11.88 4.73
CA THR A 17 3.72 10.56 4.54
C THR A 17 3.35 9.98 3.19
N VAL A 18 3.96 8.84 2.83
CA VAL A 18 3.62 8.09 1.62
C VAL A 18 3.06 6.74 2.04
N LEU A 19 1.79 6.48 1.72
CA LEU A 19 1.11 5.22 1.97
C LEU A 19 1.52 4.20 0.92
N GLN A 20 2.03 3.07 1.40
CA GLN A 20 2.31 1.90 0.58
C GLN A 20 1.14 0.92 0.76
N PRO A 21 0.56 0.37 -0.31
CA PRO A 21 -0.58 -0.55 -0.22
C PRO A 21 -0.12 -1.96 0.21
N VAL A 22 0.45 -2.05 1.41
CA VAL A 22 1.07 -3.27 1.95
C VAL A 22 0.08 -4.43 2.09
N ALA A 23 -1.20 -4.12 2.32
CA ALA A 23 -2.28 -5.11 2.36
C ALA A 23 -2.42 -5.89 1.03
N GLN A 24 -2.00 -5.31 -0.09
CA GLN A 24 -2.08 -5.93 -1.41
C GLN A 24 -0.81 -6.73 -1.77
N PHE A 25 0.33 -6.40 -1.17
CA PHE A 25 1.63 -6.99 -1.55
C PHE A 25 1.67 -8.50 -1.29
N GLY A 26 1.22 -8.92 -0.10
CA GLY A 26 1.17 -10.33 0.28
C GLY A 26 0.30 -11.17 -0.66
N PRO A 27 -0.99 -10.85 -0.83
CA PRO A 27 -1.89 -11.54 -1.76
C PRO A 27 -1.36 -11.59 -3.20
N LEU A 28 -0.84 -10.47 -3.72
CA LEU A 28 -0.31 -10.42 -5.09
C LEU A 28 0.91 -11.34 -5.26
N ALA A 29 1.83 -11.34 -4.31
CA ALA A 29 3.01 -12.20 -4.35
C ALA A 29 2.62 -13.69 -4.30
N VAL A 30 1.67 -14.05 -3.44
CA VAL A 30 1.17 -15.44 -3.35
C VAL A 30 0.44 -15.84 -4.64
N GLN A 31 -0.35 -14.94 -5.24
CA GLN A 31 -1.04 -15.21 -6.49
C GLN A 31 -0.04 -15.44 -7.64
N GLN A 32 1.01 -14.62 -7.75
CA GLN A 32 2.06 -14.83 -8.76
C GLN A 32 2.79 -16.16 -8.57
N ALA A 33 3.12 -16.51 -7.32
CA ALA A 33 3.72 -17.81 -7.01
C ALA A 33 2.77 -18.96 -7.38
N HIS A 34 1.48 -18.84 -7.09
CA HIS A 34 0.48 -19.84 -7.45
C HIS A 34 0.34 -20.01 -8.96
N THR A 35 0.25 -18.92 -9.73
CA THR A 35 0.21 -18.96 -11.20
C THR A 35 1.43 -19.68 -11.75
N TYR A 36 2.63 -19.31 -11.31
CA TYR A 36 3.85 -19.96 -11.77
C TYR A 36 3.87 -21.47 -11.46
N LEU A 37 3.47 -21.86 -10.24
CA LEU A 37 3.45 -23.27 -9.84
C LEU A 37 2.39 -24.10 -10.59
N THR A 38 1.31 -23.48 -11.07
CA THR A 38 0.19 -24.21 -11.70
C THR A 38 0.21 -24.16 -13.22
N THR A 39 0.69 -23.07 -13.82
CA THR A 39 0.70 -22.87 -15.28
C THR A 39 2.11 -22.77 -15.87
N GLY A 40 3.13 -22.51 -15.03
CA GLY A 40 4.48 -22.19 -15.49
C GLY A 40 4.64 -20.77 -16.03
N GLU A 41 3.59 -19.96 -16.00
CA GLU A 41 3.61 -18.59 -16.51
C GLU A 41 4.28 -17.63 -15.52
N LEU A 42 5.00 -16.66 -16.07
CA LEU A 42 5.64 -15.57 -15.33
C LEU A 42 4.88 -14.27 -15.60
N PRO A 43 4.94 -13.28 -14.68
CA PRO A 43 4.49 -11.94 -14.99
C PRO A 43 5.27 -11.39 -16.20
N GLU A 44 4.63 -10.49 -16.96
CA GLU A 44 5.24 -9.85 -18.14
C GLU A 44 6.56 -9.15 -17.82
N THR A 45 6.69 -8.62 -16.60
CA THR A 45 7.92 -8.01 -16.09
C THR A 45 8.27 -8.57 -14.72
N GLU A 46 9.56 -8.82 -14.48
CA GLU A 46 10.06 -9.30 -13.18
C GLU A 46 9.87 -8.25 -12.07
N LYS A 47 10.11 -6.97 -12.39
CA LYS A 47 10.04 -5.87 -11.44
C LYS A 47 8.67 -5.21 -11.54
N ILE A 48 7.85 -5.41 -10.51
CA ILE A 48 6.49 -4.88 -10.46
C ILE A 48 6.46 -3.70 -9.51
N SER A 49 6.04 -2.55 -10.05
CA SER A 49 5.80 -1.33 -9.26
C SER A 49 4.33 -1.28 -8.85
N ILE A 50 4.08 -0.84 -7.63
CA ILE A 50 2.73 -0.66 -7.11
C ILE A 50 2.64 0.78 -6.60
N ASP A 51 1.60 1.48 -7.02
CA ASP A 51 1.46 2.91 -6.77
C ASP A 51 1.32 3.20 -5.28
N CYS A 52 2.04 4.22 -4.85
CA CYS A 52 1.95 4.77 -3.51
C CYS A 52 1.07 6.01 -3.52
N ILE A 53 0.50 6.33 -2.36
CA ILE A 53 -0.39 7.47 -2.20
C ILE A 53 0.27 8.49 -1.28
N LEU A 54 0.33 9.76 -1.69
CA LEU A 54 0.76 10.84 -0.81
C LEU A 54 -0.36 11.12 0.20
N ILE A 55 -0.02 11.08 1.48
CA ILE A 55 -0.92 11.39 2.59
C ILE A 55 -0.55 12.74 3.18
N THR A 56 -1.51 13.64 3.26
CA THR A 56 -1.42 15.00 3.79
C THR A 56 -2.61 15.24 4.74
N PRO A 57 -2.65 16.36 5.48
CA PRO A 57 -3.83 16.72 6.27
C PRO A 57 -5.14 16.79 5.47
N GLU A 58 -5.09 16.92 4.15
CA GLU A 58 -6.26 17.02 3.27
C GLU A 58 -6.97 15.68 3.05
N ASN A 59 -6.25 14.56 3.17
CA ASN A 59 -6.77 13.22 2.86
C ASN A 59 -6.44 12.17 3.94
N VAL A 60 -5.86 12.56 5.07
CA VAL A 60 -5.44 11.63 6.14
C VAL A 60 -6.61 10.88 6.80
N ASP A 61 -7.83 11.41 6.68
CA ASP A 61 -9.05 10.76 7.17
C ASP A 61 -9.64 9.74 6.18
N ASP A 62 -9.16 9.72 4.93
CA ASP A 62 -9.61 8.77 3.91
C ASP A 62 -8.94 7.39 4.05
N TYR A 63 -8.01 7.23 4.99
CA TYR A 63 -7.22 6.00 5.16
C TYR A 63 -7.16 5.55 6.63
N PHE A 64 -7.21 4.23 6.82
CA PHE A 64 -7.07 3.57 8.11
C PHE A 64 -6.34 2.24 7.94
N GLU A 65 -5.40 1.92 8.83
CA GLU A 65 -4.66 0.63 8.82
C GLU A 65 -4.16 0.21 7.42
N PHE A 66 -3.52 1.14 6.70
CA PHE A 66 -2.92 0.90 5.38
C PHE A 66 -3.91 0.71 4.21
N ALA A 67 -5.20 0.97 4.41
CA ALA A 67 -6.24 0.87 3.38
C ALA A 67 -7.15 2.11 3.34
N PRO A 68 -7.84 2.38 2.21
CA PRO A 68 -8.90 3.38 2.17
C PRO A 68 -10.04 3.03 3.13
N VAL A 69 -10.64 4.05 3.74
CA VAL A 69 -11.89 3.91 4.50
C VAL A 69 -13.05 3.94 3.50
N GLU A 70 -13.89 2.91 3.49
CA GLU A 70 -15.12 2.86 2.66
C GLU A 70 -16.21 3.80 3.17
#